data_AF-A0A508X6J6-F1
#
_entry.id   AF-A0A508X6J6-F1
#
_cell.length_a   1.000
_cell.length_b   1.000
_cell.length_c   1.000
_cell.angle_alpha   90.00
_cell.angle_beta   90.00
_cell.angle_gamma   90.00
#
_symmetry.space_group_name_H-M   'P 1'
#
loop_
_entity.id
_entity.type
_entity.pdbx_description
1 polymer ?
#
loop_
_entity_poly.entity_id
_entity_poly.type
_entity_poly.pdbx_seq_one_letter_code
_entity_poly.pdbx_strand_id
1 'polypeptide(L)'
;MEGALTVNDGDLLISAAAGDQALANIFEDHVYGLLASGRLVRCLEDWCPFPGYYVYYPDRKQKTPALAALIAAAIKRPNHPPHSDEHQHGRSPA
;
A
#
# COMPACT_ATOMS: atom_id res chain seq x y z
N MET A 1 26.98 6.51 -15.82
CA MET A 1 26.70 6.92 -14.44
C MET A 1 26.01 5.74 -13.77
N GLU A 2 26.76 4.90 -13.05
CA GLU A 2 26.17 3.95 -12.11
C GLU A 2 25.85 4.71 -10.82
N GLY A 3 24.60 4.72 -10.41
CA GLY A 3 24.17 5.31 -9.14
C GLY A 3 22.76 4.87 -8.79
N ALA A 4 22.51 4.60 -7.50
CA ALA A 4 21.18 4.28 -7.02
C ALA A 4 20.27 5.51 -7.17
N LEU A 5 19.24 5.40 -8.01
CA LEU A 5 18.22 6.44 -8.16
C LEU A 5 17.24 6.34 -6.99
N THR A 6 17.19 7.38 -6.16
CA THR A 6 16.17 7.53 -5.12
C THR A 6 15.22 8.64 -5.51
N VAL A 7 13.93 8.33 -5.62
CA VAL A 7 12.87 9.29 -5.98
C VAL A 7 11.77 9.25 -4.93
N ASN A 8 11.16 10.40 -4.65
CA ASN A 8 10.04 10.53 -3.72
C ASN A 8 8.70 10.79 -4.43
N ASP A 9 8.71 10.80 -5.75
CA ASP A 9 7.51 10.97 -6.58
C ASP A 9 6.91 9.60 -6.90
N GLY A 10 5.62 9.44 -6.63
CA GLY A 10 4.93 8.16 -6.76
C GLY A 10 4.85 7.66 -8.21
N ASP A 11 4.52 8.54 -9.15
CA ASP A 11 4.38 8.17 -10.57
C ASP A 11 5.74 7.81 -11.18
N LEU A 12 6.79 8.54 -10.80
CA LEU A 12 8.16 8.24 -11.22
C LEU A 12 8.64 6.89 -10.66
N LEU A 13 8.31 6.60 -9.41
CA LEU A 13 8.67 5.34 -8.75
C LEU A 13 7.94 4.15 -9.39
N ILE A 14 6.64 4.30 -9.70
CA ILE A 14 5.85 3.28 -10.40
C ILE A 14 6.40 3.03 -11.80
N SER A 15 6.66 4.09 -12.57
CA SER A 15 7.18 3.95 -13.94
C SER A 15 8.56 3.30 -13.99
N ALA A 16 9.45 3.63 -13.06
CA ALA A 16 10.75 2.99 -12.93
C ALA A 16 10.65 1.50 -12.55
N ALA A 17 9.74 1.15 -11.63
CA ALA A 17 9.51 -0.24 -11.25
C ALA A 17 8.88 -1.05 -12.40
N ALA A 18 7.90 -0.49 -13.11
CA ALA A 18 7.28 -1.14 -14.26
C ALA A 18 8.21 -1.28 -15.48
N GLY A 19 9.36 -0.59 -15.46
CA GLY A 19 10.43 -0.66 -16.45
C GLY A 19 11.64 -1.48 -16.00
N ASP A 20 11.51 -2.31 -14.95
CA ASP A 20 12.53 -3.21 -14.40
C ASP A 20 13.81 -2.52 -13.89
N GLN A 21 13.72 -1.23 -13.54
CA GLN A 21 14.88 -0.42 -13.13
C GLN A 21 14.93 -0.12 -11.62
N ALA A 22 13.84 -0.37 -10.90
CA ALA A 22 13.73 -0.02 -9.49
C ALA A 22 12.79 -0.94 -8.72
N LEU A 23 12.90 -0.91 -7.38
CA LEU A 23 11.91 -1.44 -6.47
C LEU A 23 11.05 -0.29 -5.95
N ALA A 24 9.74 -0.51 -5.87
CA ALA A 24 8.77 0.47 -5.42
C ALA A 24 8.13 0.03 -4.10
N ASN A 25 8.27 0.85 -3.05
CA ASN A 25 7.48 0.71 -1.83
C ASN A 25 6.33 1.73 -1.86
N ILE A 26 5.15 1.29 -2.30
CA ILE A 26 3.98 2.16 -2.53
C ILE A 26 2.69 1.44 -2.14
N PHE A 27 1.62 2.21 -1.90
CA PHE A 27 0.29 1.66 -1.67
C PHE A 27 -0.21 0.86 -2.87
N GLU A 28 -0.74 -0.33 -2.59
CA GLU A 28 -1.20 -1.29 -3.59
C GLU A 28 -2.28 -0.69 -4.51
N ASP A 29 -3.17 0.15 -3.97
CA ASP A 29 -4.25 0.80 -4.73
C ASP A 29 -3.75 1.62 -5.92
N HIS A 30 -2.51 2.13 -5.87
CA HIS A 30 -1.91 2.88 -6.99
C HIS A 30 -1.38 1.97 -8.10
N VAL A 31 -1.08 0.71 -7.80
CA VAL A 31 -0.44 -0.24 -8.72
C VAL A 31 -1.29 -1.48 -9.00
N TYR A 32 -2.52 -1.54 -8.49
CA TYR A 32 -3.41 -2.70 -8.61
C TYR A 32 -3.53 -3.20 -10.06
N GLY A 33 -3.69 -2.30 -11.04
CA GLY A 33 -3.76 -2.68 -12.46
C GLY A 33 -2.46 -3.29 -13.00
N LEU A 34 -1.31 -2.84 -12.51
CA LEU A 34 0.01 -3.39 -12.88
C LEU A 34 0.27 -4.74 -12.23
N LEU A 35 -0.18 -4.93 -10.99
CA LEU A 35 -0.14 -6.23 -10.31
C LEU A 35 -1.08 -7.23 -10.99
N ALA A 36 -2.33 -6.83 -11.25
CA ALA A 36 -3.33 -7.68 -11.90
C ALA A 36 -2.91 -8.11 -13.33
N SER A 37 -2.13 -7.28 -14.03
CA SER A 37 -1.59 -7.61 -15.35
C SER A 37 -0.26 -8.38 -15.31
N GLY A 38 0.32 -8.63 -14.13
CA GLY A 38 1.62 -9.28 -13.96
C GLY A 38 2.81 -8.41 -14.40
N ARG A 39 2.58 -7.11 -14.66
CA ARG A 39 3.64 -6.14 -14.98
C ARG A 39 4.46 -5.75 -13.75
N LEU A 40 3.91 -5.94 -12.56
CA LEU A 40 4.59 -5.84 -11.28
C LEU A 40 4.30 -7.09 -10.46
N VAL A 41 5.23 -7.42 -9.56
CA VAL A 41 5.07 -8.52 -8.59
C VAL A 41 5.29 -7.98 -7.18
N ARG A 42 4.59 -8.54 -6.20
CA ARG A 42 4.84 -8.24 -4.79
C ARG A 42 6.09 -8.99 -4.33
N CYS A 43 6.92 -8.32 -3.54
CA CYS A 43 8.12 -8.90 -2.93
C CYS A 43 8.33 -8.30 -1.54
N LEU A 44 9.09 -8.99 -0.68
CA LEU A 44 9.44 -8.53 0.66
C LEU A 44 8.23 -8.19 1.54
N GLU A 45 7.10 -8.90 1.36
CA GLU A 45 5.86 -8.61 2.10
C GLU A 45 6.05 -8.64 3.62
N ASP A 46 6.83 -9.60 4.12
CA ASP A 46 7.17 -9.73 5.54
C ASP A 46 7.89 -8.50 6.14
N TRP A 47 8.49 -7.68 5.28
CA TRP A 47 9.25 -6.48 5.66
C TRP A 47 8.43 -5.20 5.55
N CYS A 48 7.22 -5.26 4.99
CA CYS A 48 6.37 -4.11 4.73
C CYS A 48 5.03 -4.19 5.48
N PRO A 49 5.02 -4.24 6.83
CA PRO A 49 3.78 -4.24 7.59
C PRO A 49 3.04 -2.90 7.42
N PHE A 50 1.83 -2.93 6.87
CA PHE A 50 0.96 -1.76 6.78
C PHE A 50 -0.26 -1.94 7.70
N PRO A 51 -0.31 -1.27 8.86
CA PRO A 51 -1.42 -1.42 9.81
C PRO A 51 -2.73 -0.77 9.32
N GLY A 52 -2.70 -0.09 8.17
CA GLY A 52 -3.84 0.58 7.56
C GLY A 52 -3.83 2.09 7.72
N TYR A 53 -4.89 2.72 7.23
CA TYR A 53 -5.09 4.16 7.29
C TYR A 53 -5.61 4.59 8.67
N TYR A 54 -5.08 5.71 9.17
CA TYR A 54 -5.53 6.36 10.40
C TYR A 54 -6.09 7.73 10.10
N VAL A 55 -7.22 8.07 10.72
CA VAL A 55 -7.78 9.43 10.69
C VAL A 55 -7.35 10.16 11.97
N TYR A 56 -6.37 11.06 11.84
CA TYR A 56 -5.96 11.91 12.95
C TYR A 56 -6.84 13.16 13.03
N TYR A 57 -7.43 13.40 14.20
CA TYR A 57 -8.08 14.66 14.53
C TYR A 57 -7.75 15.05 15.99
N PRO A 58 -7.38 16.30 16.27
CA PRO A 58 -7.08 16.74 17.64
C PRO A 58 -8.35 16.83 18.48
N ASP A 59 -8.36 16.21 19.65
CA ASP A 59 -9.49 16.25 20.58
C ASP A 59 -9.50 17.57 21.36
N ARG A 60 -9.86 18.67 20.70
CA ARG A 60 -10.03 19.97 21.33
C ARG A 60 -11.27 20.67 20.76
N LYS A 61 -12.40 20.42 21.44
CA LYS A 61 -13.69 21.12 21.38
C LYS A 61 -14.62 20.71 20.23
N GLN A 62 -15.59 19.86 20.59
CA GLN A 62 -16.82 19.49 19.86
C GLN A 62 -16.63 18.93 18.44
N LYS A 63 -16.75 17.61 18.30
CA LYS A 63 -17.02 16.96 17.01
C LYS A 63 -18.31 17.55 16.44
N THR A 64 -18.21 18.40 15.44
CA THR A 64 -19.39 18.87 14.72
C THR A 64 -20.08 17.65 14.08
N PRO A 65 -21.42 17.65 13.94
CA PRO A 65 -22.12 16.57 13.27
C PRO A 65 -21.57 16.27 11.85
N ALA A 66 -21.13 17.32 11.14
CA ALA A 66 -20.49 17.19 9.84
C ALA A 66 -19.13 16.45 9.90
N LEU A 67 -18.26 16.79 10.86
CA LEU A 67 -16.99 16.09 11.04
C LEU A 67 -17.20 14.63 11.48
N ALA A 68 -18.18 14.38 12.36
CA ALA A 68 -18.53 13.03 12.76
C ALA A 68 -19.02 12.19 11.55
N ALA A 69 -19.86 12.77 10.69
CA ALA A 69 -20.31 12.13 9.46
C ALA A 69 -19.15 11.84 8.49
N LEU A 70 -18.22 12.79 8.33
CA LEU A 70 -17.03 12.61 7.50
C LEU A 70 -16.12 11.50 8.02
N ILE A 71 -15.83 11.48 9.32
CA ILE A 71 -15.02 10.43 9.95
C ILE A 71 -15.70 9.07 9.79
N ALA A 72 -17.01 8.99 10.02
CA ALA A 72 -17.77 7.76 9.83
C ALA A 72 -17.76 7.27 8.36
N ALA A 73 -17.79 8.20 7.40
CA ALA A 73 -17.66 7.89 5.97
C ALA A 73 -16.24 7.45 5.60
N ALA A 74 -15.20 8.09 6.15
CA ALA A 74 -13.81 7.77 5.88
C ALA A 74 -13.37 6.42 6.47
N ILE A 75 -13.93 6.02 7.62
CA ILE A 75 -13.64 4.72 8.25
C ILE A 75 -14.43 3.58 7.58
N LYS A 76 -15.55 3.88 6.89
CA LYS A 76 -16.23 2.90 6.04
C LYS A 76 -15.29 2.52 4.89
N ARG A 77 -14.57 1.40 5.06
CA ARG A 77 -13.69 0.83 4.06
C ARG A 77 -14.43 0.70 2.71
N PRO A 78 -13.93 1.26 1.60
CA PRO A 78 -14.23 0.67 0.30
C PRO A 78 -13.67 -0.76 0.30
N ASN A 79 -14.46 -1.73 -0.16
CA ASN A 79 -14.06 -3.14 -0.22
C ASN A 79 -12.71 -3.28 -0.96
N HIS A 80 -11.64 -3.54 -0.22
CA HIS A 80 -10.43 -4.12 -0.79
C HIS A 80 -10.66 -5.64 -0.86
N PRO A 81 -10.39 -6.30 -2.00
CA PRO A 81 -10.46 -7.76 -2.06
C PRO A 81 -9.57 -8.37 -0.98
N PRO A 82 -9.95 -9.51 -0.38
CA PRO A 82 -9.10 -10.15 0.62
C PRO A 82 -7.73 -10.43 0.00
N HIS A 83 -6.66 -9.96 0.65
CA HIS A 83 -5.31 -10.45 0.37
C HIS A 83 -5.37 -11.97 0.56
N SER A 84 -5.24 -12.73 -0.53
CA SER A 84 -5.19 -14.18 -0.49
C SER A 84 -3.93 -14.60 0.29
N ASP A 85 -4.08 -14.77 1.60
CA ASP A 85 -3.18 -15.56 2.43
C ASP A 85 -3.27 -17.01 1.96
N GLU A 86 -2.50 -17.35 0.93
CA GLU A 86 -2.32 -18.75 0.52
C GLU A 86 -0.91 -19.02 0.01
N HIS A 87 0.09 -18.75 0.84
CA HIS A 87 1.38 -19.44 0.75
C HIS A 87 1.68 -20.19 2.04
N GLN A 88 0.84 -21.17 2.32
CA GLN A 88 1.21 -22.30 3.15
C GLN A 88 2.17 -23.21 2.36
N HIS A 89 3.48 -23.02 2.57
CA HIS A 89 4.50 -24.06 2.43
C HIS A 89 5.25 -24.06 3.77
N GLY A 90 4.98 -24.97 4.72
CA GLY A 90 5.14 -26.40 4.54
C GLY A 90 6.57 -26.81 4.88
N ARG A 91 6.87 -27.00 6.18
CA ARG A 91 7.93 -27.82 6.82
C ARG A 91 9.39 -27.77 6.27
N SER A 92 10.34 -27.36 7.15
CA SER A 92 11.55 -28.05 7.70
C SER A 92 12.25 -29.18 6.88
N PRO A 93 13.58 -29.49 6.99
CA PRO A 93 14.50 -29.23 8.11
C PRO A 93 15.98 -28.90 7.79
N ALA A 94 16.75 -28.59 8.83
CA ALA A 94 18.17 -28.94 8.98
C ALA A 94 18.41 -29.37 10.44
#